data_AF-A0A3D6F018-F1
#
_entry.id   AF-A0A3D6F018-F1
#
_cell.length_a   1.000
_cell.length_b   1.000
_cell.length_c   1.000
_cell.angle_alpha   90.00
_cell.angle_beta   90.00
_cell.angle_gamma   90.00
#
_symmetry.space_group_name_H-M   'P 1'
#
loop_
_entity.id
_entity.type
_entity.pdbx_description
1 polymer ?
#
loop_
_entity_poly.entity_id
_entity_poly.type
_entity_poly.pdbx_seq_one_letter_code
_entity_poly.pdbx_strand_id
1 'polypeptide(L)'
;MAKAITKPATEKKAPKKAASKSKALSIEQVAESILDKFRALNIEQQLQADLEWCLGSYRFDGNPVGLVDAINRSLFILKAEQIKKTKGITATFISSIEKALV
;
A
#
# COMPACT_ATOMS: atom_id res chain seq x y z
N MET A 1 -7.67 -50.85 -25.19
CA MET A 1 -6.98 -49.92 -26.12
C MET A 1 -6.81 -48.59 -25.40
N ALA A 2 -5.56 -48.11 -25.29
CA ALA A 2 -5.17 -46.90 -24.58
C ALA A 2 -5.30 -45.64 -25.44
N LYS A 3 -5.55 -44.49 -24.80
CA LYS A 3 -5.14 -43.10 -25.15
C LYS A 3 -5.68 -42.16 -24.04
N ALA A 4 -4.86 -41.75 -23.07
CA ALA A 4 -4.01 -40.54 -23.05
C ALA A 4 -4.81 -39.23 -22.81
N ILE A 5 -4.81 -38.69 -21.56
CA ILE A 5 -4.07 -37.49 -21.05
C ILE A 5 -4.63 -36.17 -21.66
N THR A 6 -5.10 -35.15 -20.92
CA THR A 6 -4.27 -34.13 -20.23
C THR A 6 -5.10 -33.14 -19.36
N LYS A 7 -4.81 -33.12 -18.05
CA LYS A 7 -4.63 -32.03 -17.05
C LYS A 7 -5.51 -30.75 -17.04
N PRO A 8 -5.97 -30.30 -15.84
CA PRO A 8 -6.60 -29.00 -15.62
C PRO A 8 -5.58 -27.85 -15.70
N ALA A 9 -5.95 -26.76 -16.36
CA ALA A 9 -5.14 -25.55 -16.49
C ALA A 9 -4.94 -24.87 -15.12
N THR A 10 -3.78 -25.10 -14.53
CA THR A 10 -3.16 -24.19 -13.56
C THR A 10 -2.34 -23.18 -14.37
N GLU A 11 -2.82 -21.96 -14.52
CA GLU A 11 -2.02 -20.85 -15.00
C GLU A 11 -1.57 -19.98 -13.81
N LYS A 12 -0.41 -20.36 -13.26
CA LYS A 12 0.47 -19.40 -12.59
C LYS A 12 1.21 -18.63 -13.69
N LYS A 13 1.07 -17.30 -13.72
CA LYS A 13 2.16 -16.40 -14.12
C LYS A 13 1.93 -14.99 -13.62
N ALA A 14 2.44 -14.73 -12.42
CA ALA A 14 2.82 -13.41 -12.00
C ALA A 14 3.94 -12.88 -12.92
N PRO A 15 3.85 -11.66 -13.47
CA PRO A 15 5.01 -11.00 -14.03
C PRO A 15 5.87 -10.50 -12.86
N LYS A 16 7.04 -11.12 -12.70
CA LYS A 16 8.18 -10.46 -12.07
C LYS A 16 8.59 -9.30 -12.99
N LYS A 17 8.41 -8.07 -12.54
CA LYS A 17 9.17 -6.92 -13.07
C LYS A 17 9.88 -6.23 -11.92
N ALA A 18 11.19 -6.44 -11.87
CA ALA A 18 12.09 -5.60 -11.13
C ALA A 18 12.07 -4.20 -11.78
N ALA A 19 11.84 -3.17 -10.99
CA ALA A 19 12.28 -1.82 -11.29
C ALA A 19 12.90 -1.22 -10.03
N SER A 20 14.21 -1.22 -10.05
CA SER A 20 15.10 -0.66 -9.05
C SER A 20 15.12 0.87 -9.15
N LYS A 21 15.18 1.53 -7.98
CA LYS A 21 15.77 2.87 -7.70
C LYS A 21 15.16 4.08 -8.42
N SER A 22 14.60 4.98 -7.61
CA SER A 22 14.93 6.42 -7.66
C SER A 22 14.70 7.09 -6.31
N LYS A 23 15.61 8.00 -5.99
CA LYS A 23 15.77 8.68 -4.71
C LYS A 23 14.78 9.86 -4.64
N ALA A 24 13.52 9.53 -4.35
CA ALA A 24 12.44 10.39 -3.87
C ALA A 24 11.50 9.46 -3.09
N LEU A 25 10.91 9.90 -1.96
CA LEU A 25 9.99 9.07 -1.18
C LEU A 25 8.90 8.51 -2.11
N SER A 26 9.02 7.25 -2.49
CA SER A 26 8.11 6.62 -3.45
C SER A 26 6.78 6.37 -2.76
N ILE A 27 5.69 6.41 -3.51
CA ILE A 27 4.32 6.17 -2.99
C ILE A 27 4.25 4.83 -2.24
N GLU A 28 5.07 3.84 -2.63
CA GLU A 28 5.28 2.59 -1.91
C GLU A 28 5.84 2.77 -0.50
N GLN A 29 6.89 3.58 -0.34
CA GLN A 29 7.51 3.87 0.96
C GLN A 29 6.58 4.66 1.88
N VAL A 30 5.77 5.54 1.28
CA VAL A 30 4.72 6.28 1.97
C VAL A 30 3.66 5.31 2.51
N ALA A 31 3.17 4.43 1.66
CA ALA A 31 2.24 3.37 2.02
C ALA A 31 2.78 2.48 3.15
N GLU A 32 4.03 2.02 3.05
CA GLU A 32 4.69 1.23 4.08
C GLU A 32 4.81 1.98 5.41
N SER A 33 5.14 3.28 5.37
CA SER A 33 5.25 4.12 6.56
C SER A 33 3.90 4.35 7.24
N ILE A 34 2.84 4.51 6.46
CA ILE A 34 1.46 4.61 6.97
C ILE A 34 1.06 3.29 7.62
N LEU A 35 1.32 2.16 6.96
CA LEU A 35 1.05 0.83 7.50
C LEU A 35 1.79 0.59 8.83
N ASP A 36 3.07 0.93 8.91
CA ASP A 36 3.84 0.86 10.14
C ASP A 36 3.17 1.68 11.26
N LYS A 37 2.72 2.90 10.94
CA LYS A 37 2.05 3.78 11.90
C LYS A 37 0.72 3.21 12.38
N PHE A 38 -0.09 2.69 11.45
CA PHE A 38 -1.38 2.10 11.76
C PHE A 38 -1.22 0.83 12.60
N ARG A 39 -0.20 0.00 12.29
CA ARG A 39 0.16 -1.19 13.08
C ARG A 39 0.65 -0.83 14.47
N ALA A 40 1.54 0.17 14.59
CA ALA A 40 2.06 0.64 15.87
C ALA A 40 0.98 1.20 16.79
N LEU A 41 -0.02 1.87 16.21
CA LEU A 41 -1.17 2.41 16.94
C LEU A 41 -2.31 1.40 17.10
N ASN A 42 -2.21 0.24 16.43
CA ASN A 42 -3.23 -0.79 16.33
C ASN A 42 -4.60 -0.26 15.88
N ILE A 43 -4.62 0.70 14.96
CA ILE A 43 -5.84 1.35 14.45
C ILE A 43 -6.13 0.95 13.01
N GLU A 44 -7.40 1.06 12.60
CA GLU A 44 -7.82 0.95 11.20
C GLU A 44 -7.27 -0.28 10.46
N GLN A 45 -7.53 -1.47 11.01
CA GLN A 45 -7.12 -2.76 10.42
C GLN A 45 -7.65 -2.95 8.99
N GLN A 46 -8.85 -2.43 8.69
CA GLN A 46 -9.42 -2.47 7.35
C GLN A 46 -8.59 -1.64 6.37
N LEU A 47 -8.17 -0.45 6.78
CA LEU A 47 -7.38 0.43 5.94
C LEU A 47 -5.96 -0.11 5.76
N GLN A 48 -5.40 -0.80 6.76
CA GLN A 48 -4.15 -1.53 6.61
C GLN A 48 -4.25 -2.59 5.50
N ALA A 49 -5.28 -3.43 5.55
CA ALA A 49 -5.49 -4.46 4.53
C ALA A 49 -5.69 -3.85 3.12
N ASP A 50 -6.43 -2.75 3.01
CA ASP A 50 -6.63 -2.02 1.75
C ASP A 50 -5.31 -1.44 1.21
N LEU A 51 -4.50 -0.83 2.08
CA LEU A 51 -3.18 -0.30 1.72
C LEU A 51 -2.22 -1.39 1.25
N GLU A 52 -2.19 -2.53 1.95
CA GLU A 52 -1.39 -3.70 1.55
C GLU A 52 -1.86 -4.28 0.22
N TRP A 53 -3.17 -4.34 -0.02
CA TRP A 53 -3.73 -4.77 -1.29
C TRP A 53 -3.36 -3.82 -2.42
N CYS A 54 -3.54 -2.51 -2.22
CA CYS A 54 -3.21 -1.49 -3.20
C CYS A 54 -1.71 -1.46 -3.50
N LEU A 55 -0.85 -1.68 -2.49
CA LEU A 55 0.60 -1.79 -2.67
C LEU A 55 0.95 -3.01 -3.53
N GLY A 56 0.37 -4.18 -3.23
CA GLY A 56 0.56 -5.39 -4.03
C GLY A 56 0.07 -5.22 -5.47
N SER A 57 -1.09 -4.59 -5.64
CA SER A 57 -1.68 -4.29 -6.95
C SER A 57 -0.83 -3.29 -7.74
N TYR A 58 -0.33 -2.23 -7.11
CA TYR A 58 0.58 -1.26 -7.72
C TYR A 58 1.85 -1.94 -8.24
N ARG A 59 2.42 -2.87 -7.48
CA ARG A 59 3.61 -3.64 -7.90
C ARG A 59 3.34 -4.58 -9.07
N PHE A 60 2.09 -4.97 -9.30
CA PHE A 60 1.69 -5.88 -10.35
C PHE A 60 1.26 -5.16 -11.64
N ASP A 61 0.38 -4.17 -11.52
CA ASP A 61 -0.23 -3.43 -12.64
C ASP A 61 0.51 -2.11 -12.95
N GLY A 62 1.26 -1.57 -11.99
CA GLY A 62 1.98 -0.31 -12.12
C GLY A 62 1.10 0.93 -11.97
N ASN A 63 -0.18 0.78 -11.62
CA ASN A 63 -1.13 1.89 -11.57
C ASN A 63 -1.22 2.52 -10.16
N PRO A 64 -0.75 3.77 -9.96
CA PRO A 64 -0.70 4.40 -8.63
C PRO A 64 -2.06 4.88 -8.13
N VAL A 65 -3.10 4.94 -8.97
CA VAL A 65 -4.41 5.52 -8.60
C VAL A 65 -5.00 4.90 -7.34
N GLY A 66 -5.02 3.57 -7.25
CA GLY A 66 -5.60 2.88 -6.09
C GLY A 66 -4.78 3.12 -4.82
N LEU A 67 -3.46 3.10 -4.94
CA LEU A 67 -2.55 3.34 -3.82
C LEU A 67 -2.64 4.78 -3.32
N VAL A 68 -2.76 5.75 -4.22
CA VAL A 68 -2.96 7.17 -3.92
C VAL A 68 -4.30 7.39 -3.22
N ASP A 69 -5.39 6.76 -3.66
CA ASP A 69 -6.70 6.85 -2.98
C ASP A 69 -6.64 6.29 -1.55
N ALA A 70 -6.06 5.11 -1.39
CA ALA A 70 -5.86 4.47 -0.07
C ALA A 70 -5.00 5.33 0.86
N ILE A 71 -3.92 5.93 0.35
CA ILE A 71 -3.08 6.86 1.11
C ILE A 71 -3.86 8.13 1.50
N ASN A 72 -4.67 8.70 0.60
CA ASN A 72 -5.49 9.87 0.92
C ASN A 72 -6.52 9.58 2.01
N ARG A 73 -7.20 8.43 1.95
CA ARG A 73 -8.08 7.95 3.03
C ARG A 73 -7.31 7.80 4.34
N SER A 74 -6.12 7.22 4.28
CA SER A 74 -5.27 7.05 5.45
C SER A 74 -4.83 8.38 6.05
N LEU A 75 -4.52 9.37 5.22
CA LEU A 75 -4.23 10.73 5.63
C LEU A 75 -5.40 11.38 6.37
N PHE A 76 -6.62 11.17 5.88
CA PHE A 76 -7.81 11.68 6.54
C PHE A 76 -7.96 11.10 7.95
N ILE A 77 -7.78 9.78 8.11
CA ILE A 77 -7.84 9.15 9.42
C ILE A 77 -6.67 9.58 10.31
N LEU A 78 -5.44 9.68 9.77
CA LEU A 78 -4.28 10.17 10.51
C LEU A 78 -4.52 11.59 11.03
N LYS A 79 -5.09 12.49 10.22
CA LYS A 79 -5.46 13.84 10.67
C LYS A 79 -6.55 13.79 11.76
N ALA A 80 -7.56 12.93 11.61
CA ALA A 80 -8.60 12.76 12.64
C ALA A 80 -8.04 12.22 13.96
N GLU A 81 -7.15 11.23 13.90
CA GLU A 81 -6.44 10.65 15.04
C GLU A 81 -5.43 11.63 15.66
N GLN A 82 -4.77 12.45 14.84
CA GLN A 82 -3.92 13.54 15.31
C GLN A 82 -4.72 14.54 16.17
N ILE A 83 -5.95 14.90 15.75
CA ILE A 83 -6.85 15.78 16.52
C ILE A 83 -7.26 15.11 17.84
N LYS A 84 -7.47 13.79 17.83
CA LYS A 84 -7.72 12.99 19.04
C LYS A 84 -6.49 12.87 19.96
N LYS A 85 -5.36 13.51 19.63
CA LYS A 85 -4.07 13.40 20.32
C LYS A 85 -3.58 11.95 20.41
N THR A 86 -3.85 11.13 19.39
CA THR A 86 -3.29 9.79 19.31
C THR A 86 -1.76 9.88 19.33
N LYS A 87 -1.16 9.34 20.38
CA LYS A 87 0.26 9.50 20.72
C LYS A 87 1.11 8.81 19.65
N GLY A 88 1.67 9.60 18.73
CA GLY A 88 2.58 9.09 17.70
C GLY A 88 2.34 9.66 16.30
N ILE A 89 1.17 10.24 16.02
CA ILE A 89 0.90 10.88 14.72
C ILE A 89 1.36 12.33 14.80
N THR A 90 2.50 12.62 14.18
CA THR A 90 3.08 13.97 14.15
C THR A 90 2.64 14.73 12.90
N ALA A 91 2.52 16.05 13.00
CA ALA A 91 2.26 16.91 11.85
C ALA A 91 3.33 16.75 10.76
N THR A 92 4.58 16.52 11.17
CA THR A 92 5.70 16.21 10.27
C THR A 92 5.46 14.94 9.45
N PHE A 93 4.88 13.90 10.05
CA PHE A 93 4.58 12.65 9.35
C PHE A 93 3.52 12.86 8.26
N ILE A 94 2.42 13.52 8.62
CA ILE A 94 1.34 13.90 7.69
C ILE A 94 1.88 14.76 6.55
N SER A 95 2.67 15.79 6.88
CA SER A 95 3.27 16.69 5.87
C SER A 95 4.25 15.95 4.96
N SER A 96 4.99 14.96 5.48
CA SER A 96 5.89 14.12 4.68
C SER A 96 5.13 13.23 3.69
N ILE A 97 3.94 12.74 4.08
CA ILE A 97 3.05 11.96 3.20
C ILE A 97 2.46 12.87 2.11
N GLU A 98 1.94 14.04 2.49
CA GLU A 98 1.37 15.02 1.53
C GLU A 98 2.42 15.48 0.51
N LYS A 99 3.67 15.68 0.94
CA LYS A 99 4.79 16.01 0.05
C LYS A 99 5.19 14.89 -0.91
N ALA A 100 4.88 13.65 -0.61
CA ALA A 100 5.19 12.52 -1.49
C ALA A 100 4.07 12.22 -2.48
N LEU A 101 2.90 12.84 -2.30
CA LEU A 101 1.74 12.79 -3.18
C LEU A 101 1.70 13.95 -4.20
N VAL A 102 2.52 14.98 -4.03
CA VAL A 102 2.57 16.22 -4.84
C VAL A 102 3.70 16.23 -5.85
#